data_AF-A0A453JD68-F1
#
_entry.id   AF-A0A453JD68-F1
#
_cell.length_a   1.000
_cell.length_b   1.000
_cell.length_c   1.000
_cell.angle_alpha   90.00
_cell.angle_beta   90.00
_cell.angle_gamma   90.00
#
_symmetry.space_group_name_H-M   'P 1'
#
loop_
_entity.id
_entity.type
_entity.pdbx_description
1 polymer ?
#
loop_
_entity_poly.entity_id
_entity_poly.type
_entity_poly.pdbx_seq_one_letter_code
_entity_poly.pdbx_strand_id
1 'polypeptide(L)'
;TTPPHSTPATARARSRPTTTAMAMRKEVLLAAMMLALVVAAPGGARAACEMGQLTVCMPAITTGAKPSGACCANLRAQQACFCEYAKDPSLGAYIRSPHASETLVSCGLAVPHC
;
A
#
# COMPACT_ATOMS: atom_id res chain seq x y z
N THR A 1 -59.92 -36.96 3.71
CA THR A 1 -60.11 -35.49 3.76
C THR A 1 -58.82 -34.82 3.31
N THR A 2 -58.91 -34.00 2.26
CA THR A 2 -57.85 -33.27 1.53
C THR A 2 -57.20 -32.13 2.37
N PRO A 3 -56.15 -31.41 1.88
CA PRO A 3 -55.03 -30.80 2.65
C PRO A 3 -55.26 -29.29 2.91
N PRO A 4 -54.32 -28.42 3.39
CA PRO A 4 -53.17 -27.91 2.58
C PRO A 4 -51.90 -27.40 3.34
N HIS A 5 -50.90 -27.05 2.54
CA HIS A 5 -49.72 -26.19 2.74
C HIS A 5 -49.74 -25.17 3.89
N SER A 6 -48.57 -24.94 4.52
CA SER A 6 -48.09 -23.60 4.97
C SER A 6 -46.61 -23.62 5.39
N THR A 7 -45.77 -22.86 4.68
CA THR A 7 -44.49 -22.32 5.20
C THR A 7 -44.76 -21.30 6.32
N PRO A 8 -43.83 -21.11 7.26
CA PRO A 8 -43.30 -19.75 7.38
C PRO A 8 -41.82 -19.62 7.82
N ALA A 9 -41.23 -18.54 7.31
CA ALA A 9 -40.42 -17.54 8.02
C ALA A 9 -39.03 -17.90 8.59
N THR A 10 -38.03 -17.43 7.85
CA THR A 10 -36.87 -16.64 8.32
C THR A 10 -36.97 -16.15 9.78
N ALA A 11 -36.08 -16.61 10.65
CA ALA A 11 -35.88 -16.00 11.96
C ALA A 11 -34.39 -15.99 12.35
N ARG A 12 -33.71 -15.00 11.77
CA ARG A 12 -32.61 -14.19 12.31
C ARG A 12 -32.04 -14.67 13.66
N ALA A 13 -30.77 -15.06 13.62
CA ALA A 13 -29.95 -15.31 14.80
C ALA A 13 -30.11 -14.18 15.83
N ARG A 14 -30.58 -14.54 17.03
CA ARG A 14 -30.74 -13.66 18.18
C ARG A 14 -29.38 -13.22 18.68
N SER A 15 -28.94 -12.04 18.27
CA SER A 15 -27.94 -11.27 19.02
C SER A 15 -28.58 -10.82 20.34
N ARG A 16 -28.12 -11.40 21.46
CA ARG A 16 -28.53 -10.95 22.79
C ARG A 16 -27.93 -9.56 23.05
N PRO A 17 -28.72 -8.61 23.60
CA PRO A 17 -28.25 -7.27 23.92
C PRO A 17 -27.55 -7.31 25.27
N THR A 18 -26.25 -7.03 25.31
CA THR A 18 -25.55 -6.78 26.58
C THR A 18 -25.56 -5.29 26.85
N THR A 19 -26.58 -4.86 27.58
CA THR A 19 -26.68 -3.55 28.21
C THR A 19 -25.60 -3.42 29.28
N THR A 20 -24.52 -2.69 29.01
CA THR A 20 -23.72 -2.00 30.04
C THR A 20 -23.07 -0.79 29.36
N ALA A 21 -23.82 0.30 29.25
CA ALA A 21 -23.65 1.44 30.15
C ALA A 21 -22.23 2.05 30.10
N MET A 22 -22.08 3.02 29.19
CA MET A 22 -21.33 4.26 29.40
C MET A 22 -19.95 4.20 30.10
N ALA A 23 -19.07 3.26 29.79
CA ALA A 23 -17.64 3.36 30.16
C ALA A 23 -16.70 3.16 28.95
N MET A 24 -17.25 3.21 27.74
CA MET A 24 -16.58 2.86 26.49
C MET A 24 -16.31 4.10 25.64
N ARG A 25 -15.88 5.20 26.26
CA ARG A 25 -15.60 6.44 25.52
C ARG A 25 -14.12 6.53 25.19
N LYS A 26 -13.26 6.35 26.20
CA LYS A 26 -11.80 6.40 26.05
C LYS A 26 -11.26 5.23 25.23
N GLU A 27 -11.66 4.00 25.53
CA GLU A 27 -11.19 2.81 24.80
C GLU A 27 -11.68 2.79 23.35
N VAL A 28 -12.92 3.23 23.09
CA VAL A 28 -13.45 3.34 21.72
C VAL A 28 -12.80 4.52 20.98
N LEU A 29 -12.52 5.63 21.65
CA LEU A 29 -11.75 6.74 21.07
C LEU A 29 -10.30 6.32 20.77
N LEU A 30 -9.65 5.59 21.66
CA LEU A 30 -8.30 5.04 21.48
C LEU A 30 -8.29 4.05 20.31
N ALA A 31 -9.23 3.10 20.28
CA ALA A 31 -9.36 2.14 19.20
C ALA A 31 -9.69 2.82 17.86
N ALA A 32 -10.60 3.79 17.85
CA ALA A 32 -10.95 4.57 16.65
C ALA A 32 -9.78 5.44 16.18
N MET A 33 -9.01 6.03 17.09
CA MET A 33 -7.82 6.83 16.77
C MET A 33 -6.69 5.95 16.22
N MET A 34 -6.48 4.76 16.79
CA MET A 34 -5.54 3.76 16.26
C MET A 34 -5.99 3.27 14.87
N LEU A 35 -7.28 3.02 14.67
CA LEU A 35 -7.83 2.62 13.37
C LEU A 35 -7.72 3.77 12.33
N ALA A 36 -7.92 5.01 12.77
CA ALA A 36 -7.74 6.20 11.93
C ALA A 36 -6.28 6.44 11.55
N LEU A 37 -5.32 6.18 12.45
CA LEU A 37 -3.89 6.22 12.17
C LEU A 37 -3.45 5.17 11.14
N VAL A 38 -4.05 3.97 11.17
CA VAL A 38 -3.81 2.91 10.18
C VAL A 38 -4.38 3.26 8.81
N VAL A 39 -5.51 3.98 8.75
CA VAL A 39 -6.14 4.44 7.50
C VAL A 39 -5.47 5.71 6.94
N ALA A 40 -4.90 6.57 7.79
CA ALA A 40 -4.28 7.83 7.40
C ALA A 40 -2.78 7.72 7.10
N ALA A 41 -2.14 6.57 7.34
CA ALA A 41 -0.79 6.31 6.89
C ALA A 41 -0.83 5.90 5.40
N PRO A 42 -0.40 6.75 4.46
CA PRO A 42 -0.12 6.25 3.13
C PRO A 42 0.99 5.20 3.27
N GLY A 43 0.72 3.98 2.84
CA GLY A 43 1.69 2.89 2.71
C GLY A 43 2.00 2.12 3.99
N GLY A 44 1.49 0.89 4.07
CA GLY A 44 1.94 -0.10 5.02
C GLY A 44 3.45 -0.30 4.94
N ALA A 45 4.10 -0.45 6.10
CA ALA A 45 5.52 -0.76 6.27
C ALA A 45 6.40 -0.24 5.12
N ARG A 46 6.31 1.05 4.83
CA ARG A 46 7.18 1.67 3.83
C ARG A 46 8.60 1.43 4.32
N ALA A 47 9.42 0.75 3.51
CA ALA A 47 10.84 1.01 3.55
C ALA A 47 10.95 2.54 3.54
N ALA A 48 11.55 3.11 4.59
CA ALA A 48 11.81 4.55 4.61
C ALA A 48 12.37 4.90 3.23
N CYS A 49 11.78 5.88 2.56
CA CYS A 49 12.13 6.21 1.18
C CYS A 49 13.58 6.70 1.13
N GLU A 50 14.51 5.76 1.14
CA GLU A 50 15.93 5.97 1.27
C GLU A 50 16.56 5.96 -0.11
N MET A 51 16.81 7.17 -0.61
CA MET A 51 17.51 7.38 -1.88
C MET A 51 18.90 6.74 -1.89
N GLY A 52 19.55 6.63 -0.72
CA GLY A 52 20.85 5.96 -0.59
C GLY A 52 20.81 4.50 -1.07
N GLN A 53 19.66 3.83 -0.96
CA GLN A 53 19.50 2.46 -1.44
C GLN A 53 19.31 2.37 -2.96
N LEU A 54 18.92 3.44 -3.64
CA LEU A 54 18.86 3.48 -5.11
C LEU A 54 20.24 3.68 -5.76
N THR A 55 21.28 3.99 -4.98
CA THR A 55 22.65 4.18 -5.51
C THR A 55 23.18 2.95 -6.25
N VAL A 56 22.79 1.75 -5.81
CA VAL A 56 23.13 0.48 -6.50
C VAL A 56 22.50 0.38 -7.90
N CYS A 57 21.45 1.16 -8.18
CA CYS A 57 20.79 1.25 -9.47
C CYS A 57 21.32 2.39 -10.34
N MET A 58 22.18 3.28 -9.82
CA MET A 58 22.73 4.40 -10.58
C MET A 58 23.34 3.99 -11.92
N PRO A 59 24.21 2.95 -12.04
CA PRO A 59 24.75 2.58 -13.34
C PRO A 59 23.66 2.17 -14.35
N ALA A 60 22.58 1.53 -13.89
CA ALA A 60 21.45 1.18 -14.74
C ALA A 60 20.67 2.43 -15.19
N ILE A 61 20.44 3.37 -14.26
CA ILE A 61 19.69 4.61 -14.51
C ILE A 61 20.49 5.62 -15.35
N THR A 62 21.80 5.72 -15.19
CA THR A 62 22.62 6.74 -15.88
C THR A 62 23.21 6.25 -17.20
N THR A 63 23.56 4.97 -17.30
CA THR A 63 24.23 4.42 -18.49
C THR A 63 23.43 3.37 -19.24
N GLY A 64 22.25 2.99 -18.73
CA GLY A 64 21.46 1.89 -19.31
C GLY A 64 22.07 0.50 -19.06
N ALA A 65 22.98 0.38 -18.08
CA ALA A 65 23.56 -0.90 -17.72
C ALA A 65 22.51 -1.88 -17.18
N LYS A 66 22.74 -3.18 -17.33
CA LYS A 66 21.83 -4.22 -16.82
C LYS A 66 21.70 -4.10 -15.29
N PRO A 67 20.47 -4.04 -14.73
CA PRO A 67 20.30 -3.94 -13.28
C PRO A 67 20.69 -5.23 -12.56
N SER A 68 21.36 -5.05 -11.42
CA SER A 68 21.70 -6.12 -10.48
C SER A 68 20.46 -6.63 -9.74
N GLY A 69 20.49 -7.87 -9.24
CA GLY A 69 19.40 -8.39 -8.40
C GLY A 69 19.11 -7.54 -7.16
N ALA A 70 20.15 -7.00 -6.53
CA ALA A 70 20.03 -6.07 -5.41
C ALA A 70 19.33 -4.75 -5.80
N CYS A 71 19.62 -4.25 -7.01
CA CYS A 71 18.93 -3.07 -7.55
C CYS A 71 17.43 -3.35 -7.72
N CYS A 72 17.07 -4.46 -8.38
CA CYS A 72 15.67 -4.82 -8.55
C CYS A 72 14.94 -5.06 -7.22
N ALA A 73 15.62 -5.63 -6.21
CA ALA A 73 15.05 -5.80 -4.88
C ALA A 73 14.74 -4.45 -4.20
N ASN A 74 15.67 -3.49 -4.26
CA ASN A 74 15.46 -2.17 -3.71
C ASN A 74 14.38 -1.39 -4.46
N LEU A 75 14.38 -1.43 -5.79
CA LEU A 75 13.33 -0.81 -6.60
C LEU A 75 11.95 -1.36 -6.24
N ARG A 76 11.84 -2.69 -6.05
CA ARG A 76 10.58 -3.32 -5.67
C ARG A 76 10.11 -2.87 -4.28
N ALA A 77 11.02 -2.76 -3.32
CA ALA A 77 10.72 -2.32 -1.96
C ALA A 77 10.28 -0.85 -1.89
N GLN A 78 10.72 -0.03 -2.84
CA GLN A 78 10.50 1.43 -2.83
C GLN A 78 9.55 1.92 -3.94
N GLN A 79 8.77 1.04 -4.57
CA GLN A 79 7.82 1.44 -5.64
C GLN A 79 6.88 2.58 -5.22
N ALA A 80 6.42 2.55 -3.96
CA ALA A 80 5.54 3.58 -3.41
C ALA A 80 6.22 4.97 -3.25
N CYS A 81 7.55 5.03 -3.30
CA CYS A 81 8.34 6.25 -3.14
C CYS A 81 8.68 6.92 -4.48
N PHE A 82 8.57 6.21 -5.62
CA PHE A 82 9.01 6.76 -6.91
C PHE A 82 8.30 8.06 -7.30
N CYS A 83 7.01 8.19 -6.98
CA CYS A 83 6.30 9.45 -7.23
C CYS A 83 6.75 10.58 -6.31
N GLU A 84 7.13 10.29 -5.07
CA GLU A 84 7.73 11.30 -4.20
C GLU A 84 9.08 11.75 -4.75
N TYR A 85 9.89 10.82 -5.26
CA TYR A 85 11.17 11.14 -5.92
C TYR A 85 11.00 11.92 -7.22
N ALA A 86 9.93 11.65 -7.97
CA ALA A 86 9.61 12.38 -9.19
C ALA A 86 9.17 13.83 -8.92
N LYS A 87 8.63 14.13 -7.73
CA LYS A 87 8.24 15.51 -7.36
C LYS A 87 9.43 16.43 -7.16
N ASP A 88 10.55 15.89 -6.70
CA ASP A 88 11.78 16.66 -6.58
C ASP A 88 12.34 16.97 -7.99
N PRO A 89 12.57 18.24 -8.36
CA PRO A 89 13.01 18.58 -9.70
C PRO A 89 14.43 18.11 -10.03
N SER A 90 15.31 17.99 -9.02
CA SER A 90 16.68 17.52 -9.19
C SER A 90 16.75 16.01 -9.38
N LEU A 91 15.88 15.26 -8.70
CA LEU A 91 15.83 13.80 -8.77
C LEU A 91 14.86 13.29 -9.85
N GLY A 92 13.79 14.03 -10.10
CA GLY A 92 12.75 13.64 -11.03
C GLY A 92 13.23 13.57 -12.48
N ALA A 93 14.25 14.34 -12.87
CA ALA A 93 14.89 14.20 -14.18
C ALA A 93 15.51 12.80 -14.36
N TYR A 94 16.10 12.22 -13.31
CA TYR A 94 16.66 10.88 -13.34
C TYR A 94 15.57 9.81 -13.35
N ILE A 95 14.53 9.96 -12.52
CA ILE A 95 13.39 9.02 -12.44
C ILE A 95 12.59 8.99 -13.75
N ARG A 96 12.42 10.14 -14.42
CA ARG A 96 11.71 10.26 -15.70
C ARG A 96 12.58 9.94 -16.92
N SER A 97 13.85 9.60 -16.73
CA SER A 97 14.74 9.25 -17.84
C SER A 97 14.33 7.91 -18.50
N PRO A 98 14.59 7.73 -19.80
CA PRO A 98 14.30 6.47 -20.49
C PRO A 98 15.06 5.28 -19.88
N HIS A 99 16.28 5.49 -19.40
CA HIS A 99 17.05 4.44 -18.73
C HIS A 99 16.45 4.02 -17.39
N ALA A 100 15.84 4.94 -16.64
CA ALA A 100 15.12 4.60 -15.41
C ALA A 100 13.87 3.74 -15.72
N SER A 101 13.11 4.09 -16.75
CA SER A 101 11.95 3.29 -17.14
C SER A 101 12.35 1.90 -17.68
N GLU A 102 13.40 1.82 -18.50
CA GLU A 102 13.99 0.55 -18.94
C GLU A 102 14.50 -0.31 -17.78
N THR A 103 15.10 0.31 -16.77
CA THR A 103 15.57 -0.36 -15.55
C THR A 103 14.40 -0.99 -14.79
N LEU A 104 13.30 -0.24 -14.62
CA LEU A 104 12.08 -0.75 -13.96
C LEU A 104 11.48 -1.92 -14.73
N VAL A 105 11.35 -1.79 -16.06
CA VAL A 105 10.85 -2.86 -16.94
C VAL A 105 11.75 -4.10 -16.88
N SER A 106 13.07 -3.92 -16.91
CA SER A 106 14.05 -5.00 -16.78
C SER A 106 13.96 -5.75 -15.44
N CYS A 107 13.52 -5.06 -14.39
CA CYS A 107 13.27 -5.63 -13.08
C CYS A 107 11.85 -6.22 -12.92
N GLY A 108 11.01 -6.16 -13.96
CA GLY A 108 9.61 -6.62 -13.93
C GLY A 108 8.69 -5.73 -13.12
N LEU A 109 9.03 -4.43 -12.99
CA LEU A 109 8.25 -3.44 -12.28
C LEU A 109 7.47 -2.56 -13.26
N ALA A 110 6.28 -2.13 -12.86
CA ALA A 110 5.52 -1.15 -13.63
C ALA A 110 6.21 0.22 -13.55
N VAL A 111 6.21 0.94 -14.68
CA VAL A 111 6.67 2.34 -14.70
C VAL A 111 5.61 3.19 -13.97
N PRO A 112 5.99 3.93 -12.91
CA PRO A 112 5.05 4.71 -12.15
C PRO A 112 4.54 5.89 -12.97
N HIS A 113 3.21 6.04 -13.04
CA HIS A 113 2.57 7.25 -13.53
C HIS A 113 2.32 8.18 -12.36
N CYS A 114 3.16 9.20 -12.30
CA CYS A 114 3.08 10.37 -11.44
C CYS A 114 3.00 11.58 -12.40
#